data_AF-A0A520GDN1-F1
#
_entry.id   AF-A0A520GDN1-F1
#
_cell.length_a   1.000
_cell.length_b   1.000
_cell.length_c   1.000
_cell.angle_alpha   90.00
_cell.angle_beta   90.00
_cell.angle_gamma   90.00
#
_symmetry.space_group_name_H-M   'P 1'
#
loop_
_entity.id
_entity.type
_entity.pdbx_description
1 polymer ?
#
loop_
_entity_poly.entity_id
_entity_poly.type
_entity_poly.pdbx_seq_one_letter_code
_entity_poly.pdbx_strand_id
1 'polypeptide(L)'
;LVEEVPYITTPDNVTLEMLRIADVKAGDHVIDLGSGDGRIVVTAAERFGATGLGVEIVPDLVRQSIDSARRAGVADRAAFREQDIFETDLSAATVVTLYLLPEFNLRLRPSLLALKPGTRIVSHDWDMGDWPPDRTVTLDVPDKKIGREKRSRVHLWRVPAPVQGLWCAGAVPLEVQQTFQAYRAVLGAQGAGQSWAGTLDGVSLLPPAGGPPRPVLRWEADGTLVAATAAAGLAAGTRWRRSTGPRCEG
;
A
#
# COMPACT_ATOMS: atom_id res chain seq x y z
N LEU A 1 -23.76 10.66 20.58
CA LEU A 1 -23.68 11.66 19.50
C LEU A 1 -22.72 11.08 18.49
N VAL A 2 -23.23 10.53 17.40
CA VAL A 2 -22.38 10.07 16.29
C VAL A 2 -21.94 11.36 15.60
N GLU A 3 -20.66 11.69 15.65
CA GLU A 3 -20.12 12.81 14.88
C GLU A 3 -20.37 12.50 13.39
N GLU A 4 -21.27 13.24 12.75
CA GLU A 4 -21.47 13.20 11.30
C GLU A 4 -20.19 13.70 10.62
N VAL A 5 -19.48 12.81 9.95
CA VAL A 5 -18.32 13.17 9.11
C VAL A 5 -18.84 13.97 7.91
N PRO A 6 -18.42 15.24 7.71
CA PRO A 6 -18.93 16.06 6.61
C PRO A 6 -18.49 15.48 5.26
N TYR A 7 -19.41 15.43 4.29
CA TYR A 7 -19.09 15.05 2.91
C TYR A 7 -18.27 16.15 2.22
N ILE A 8 -16.99 15.87 1.96
CA ILE A 8 -16.05 16.77 1.30
C ILE A 8 -15.43 16.05 0.12
N THR A 9 -15.51 16.66 -1.04
CA THR A 9 -14.98 16.06 -2.26
C THR A 9 -13.51 16.38 -2.46
N THR A 10 -12.75 15.36 -2.87
CA THR A 10 -11.37 15.52 -3.34
C THR A 10 -11.37 16.32 -4.66
N PRO A 11 -10.67 17.46 -4.75
CA PRO A 11 -10.57 18.23 -6.00
C PRO A 11 -9.99 17.39 -7.14
N ASP A 12 -10.43 17.63 -8.38
CA ASP A 12 -10.09 16.77 -9.53
C ASP A 12 -8.57 16.64 -9.77
N ASN A 13 -7.81 17.71 -9.54
CA ASN A 13 -6.34 17.68 -9.64
C ASN A 13 -5.71 16.78 -8.58
N VAL A 14 -6.27 16.75 -7.36
CA VAL A 14 -5.82 15.87 -6.27
C VAL A 14 -6.25 14.42 -6.56
N THR A 15 -7.48 14.19 -7.03
CA THR A 15 -7.94 12.84 -7.45
C THR A 15 -7.01 12.25 -8.50
N LEU A 16 -6.65 13.05 -9.51
CA LEU A 16 -5.74 12.62 -10.56
C LEU A 16 -4.34 12.31 -10.00
N GLU A 17 -3.85 13.12 -9.05
CA GLU A 17 -2.56 12.87 -8.41
C GLU A 17 -2.58 11.62 -7.52
N MET A 18 -3.66 11.36 -6.79
CA MET A 18 -3.82 10.13 -6.02
C MET A 18 -3.66 8.89 -6.90
N LEU A 19 -4.29 8.89 -8.08
CA LEU A 19 -4.19 7.77 -9.02
C LEU A 19 -2.79 7.70 -9.69
N ARG A 20 -2.16 8.85 -9.98
CA ARG A 20 -0.81 8.92 -10.56
C ARG A 20 0.28 8.46 -9.61
N ILE A 21 0.27 8.90 -8.36
CA ILE A 21 1.31 8.53 -7.39
C ILE A 21 1.26 7.04 -7.06
N ALA A 22 0.08 6.42 -7.09
CA ALA A 22 -0.10 4.97 -7.03
C ALA A 22 0.25 4.25 -8.33
N ASP A 23 0.60 4.97 -9.40
CA ASP A 23 0.89 4.41 -10.71
C ASP A 23 -0.24 3.49 -11.19
N VAL A 24 -1.50 3.91 -11.04
CA VAL A 24 -2.69 3.13 -11.44
C VAL A 24 -2.61 2.79 -12.94
N LYS A 25 -2.90 1.54 -13.29
CA LYS A 25 -2.93 1.00 -14.67
C LYS A 25 -4.24 0.26 -14.94
N ALA A 26 -4.46 -0.11 -16.20
CA ALA A 26 -5.65 -0.83 -16.64
C ALA A 26 -5.84 -2.21 -15.97
N GLY A 27 -4.74 -2.84 -15.53
CA GLY A 27 -4.79 -4.11 -14.79
C GLY A 27 -5.13 -3.97 -13.31
N ASP A 28 -5.27 -2.75 -12.80
CA ASP A 28 -5.57 -2.52 -11.39
C ASP A 28 -7.05 -2.63 -11.08
N HIS A 29 -7.31 -3.14 -9.88
CA HIS A 29 -8.59 -3.02 -9.18
C HIS A 29 -8.43 -2.01 -8.04
N VAL A 30 -9.16 -0.89 -8.14
CA VAL A 30 -9.15 0.22 -7.18
C VAL A 30 -10.36 0.09 -6.25
N ILE A 31 -10.12 0.08 -4.94
CA ILE A 31 -11.19 0.19 -3.94
C ILE A 31 -11.10 1.55 -3.25
N ASP A 32 -12.17 2.34 -3.32
CA ASP A 32 -12.27 3.64 -2.68
C ASP A 32 -13.18 3.55 -1.45
N LEU A 33 -12.62 3.78 -0.26
CA LEU A 33 -13.35 3.68 1.01
C LEU A 33 -13.87 5.06 1.42
N GLY A 34 -15.20 5.22 1.46
CA GLY A 34 -15.84 6.53 1.59
C GLY A 34 -15.93 7.24 0.25
N SER A 35 -16.44 6.53 -0.77
CA SER A 35 -16.33 6.94 -2.16
C SER A 35 -17.15 8.15 -2.57
N GLY A 36 -18.13 8.57 -1.76
CA GLY A 36 -18.87 9.79 -2.02
C GLY A 36 -19.62 9.78 -3.36
N ASP A 37 -19.42 10.81 -4.19
CA ASP A 37 -19.95 10.87 -5.56
C ASP A 37 -19.27 9.93 -6.56
N GLY A 38 -18.34 9.09 -6.10
CA GLY A 38 -17.66 8.06 -6.88
C GLY A 38 -16.54 8.58 -7.78
N ARG A 39 -16.17 9.87 -7.70
CA ARG A 39 -15.22 10.51 -8.62
C ARG A 39 -13.90 9.77 -8.79
N ILE A 40 -13.35 9.17 -7.72
CA ILE A 40 -12.04 8.51 -7.78
C ILE A 40 -12.16 7.24 -8.62
N VAL A 41 -13.17 6.41 -8.34
CA VAL A 41 -13.42 5.16 -9.07
C VAL A 41 -13.80 5.44 -10.53
N VAL A 42 -14.65 6.43 -10.79
CA VAL A 42 -15.00 6.86 -12.16
C VAL A 42 -13.75 7.33 -12.90
N THR A 43 -12.92 8.19 -12.29
CA THR A 43 -11.70 8.70 -12.91
C THR A 43 -10.68 7.59 -13.18
N ALA A 44 -10.55 6.62 -12.26
CA ALA A 44 -9.68 5.46 -12.44
C ALA A 44 -10.10 4.63 -13.67
N ALA A 45 -11.39 4.37 -13.81
CA ALA A 45 -11.92 3.63 -14.95
C ALA A 45 -11.79 4.43 -16.26
N GLU A 46 -12.18 5.70 -16.27
CA GLU A 46 -12.20 6.55 -17.46
C GLU A 46 -10.79 6.85 -17.99
N ARG A 47 -9.85 7.22 -17.11
CA ARG A 47 -8.53 7.74 -17.52
C ARG A 47 -7.40 6.73 -17.47
N PHE A 48 -7.49 5.72 -16.61
CA PHE A 48 -6.42 4.74 -16.41
C PHE A 48 -6.77 3.34 -16.88
N GLY A 49 -8.02 3.12 -17.31
CA GLY A 49 -8.46 1.82 -17.79
C GLY A 49 -8.82 0.82 -16.68
N ALA A 50 -8.63 1.20 -15.40
CA ALA A 50 -8.77 0.31 -14.26
C ALA A 50 -10.22 -0.14 -14.03
N THR A 51 -10.38 -1.17 -13.20
CA THR A 51 -11.67 -1.49 -12.58
C THR A 51 -11.71 -0.94 -11.18
N GLY A 52 -12.90 -0.77 -10.60
CA GLY A 52 -12.98 -0.41 -9.19
C GLY A 52 -14.34 -0.53 -8.54
N LEU A 53 -14.27 -0.47 -7.21
CA LEU A 53 -15.40 -0.50 -6.29
C LEU A 53 -15.34 0.73 -5.39
N GLY A 54 -16.39 1.54 -5.42
CA GLY A 54 -16.61 2.58 -4.42
C GLY A 54 -17.49 2.06 -3.29
N VAL A 55 -17.05 2.21 -2.05
CA VAL A 55 -17.82 1.86 -0.86
C VAL A 55 -18.26 3.13 -0.17
N GLU A 56 -19.56 3.25 0.10
CA GLU A 56 -20.17 4.44 0.68
C GLU A 56 -21.32 4.02 1.61
N ILE A 57 -21.52 4.72 2.73
CA ILE A 57 -22.58 4.38 3.69
C ILE A 57 -23.88 5.11 3.38
N VAL A 58 -23.81 6.26 2.68
CA VAL A 58 -24.97 7.09 2.34
C VAL A 58 -25.61 6.59 1.03
N PRO A 59 -26.85 6.05 1.06
CA PRO A 59 -27.50 5.46 -0.12
C PRO A 59 -27.63 6.44 -1.30
N ASP A 60 -27.85 7.72 -1.02
CA ASP A 60 -28.03 8.76 -2.02
C ASP A 60 -26.75 9.03 -2.81
N LEU A 61 -25.59 8.97 -2.15
CA LEU A 61 -24.27 9.11 -2.78
C LEU A 61 -23.93 7.88 -3.61
N VAL A 62 -24.34 6.67 -3.18
CA VAL A 62 -24.25 5.45 -3.98
C VAL A 62 -25.08 5.57 -5.27
N ARG A 63 -26.32 6.09 -5.18
CA ARG A 63 -27.14 6.33 -6.38
C ARG A 63 -26.49 7.35 -7.32
N GLN A 64 -25.97 8.44 -6.76
CA GLN A 64 -25.27 9.48 -7.53
C GLN A 64 -24.03 8.93 -8.25
N SER A 65 -23.23 8.10 -7.58
CA SER A 65 -22.00 7.53 -8.14
C SER A 65 -22.28 6.51 -9.25
N ILE A 66 -23.32 5.68 -9.10
CA ILE A 66 -23.81 4.80 -10.17
C ILE A 66 -24.19 5.61 -11.41
N ASP A 67 -24.93 6.71 -11.24
CA ASP A 67 -25.32 7.57 -12.35
C ASP A 67 -24.12 8.30 -12.97
N SER A 68 -23.12 8.68 -12.17
CA SER A 68 -21.86 9.25 -12.66
C SER A 68 -21.09 8.25 -13.53
N ALA A 69 -20.96 6.99 -13.11
CA ALA A 69 -20.32 5.97 -13.94
C ALA A 69 -21.07 5.68 -15.24
N ARG A 70 -22.41 5.69 -15.21
CA ARG A 70 -23.23 5.56 -16.43
C ARG A 70 -23.00 6.73 -17.38
N ARG A 71 -23.05 7.98 -16.88
CA ARG A 71 -22.82 9.18 -17.69
C ARG A 71 -21.42 9.22 -18.30
N ALA A 72 -20.41 8.74 -17.57
CA ALA A 72 -19.04 8.62 -18.03
C ALA A 72 -18.80 7.39 -18.95
N GLY A 73 -19.79 6.53 -19.14
CA GLY A 73 -19.67 5.33 -19.98
C GLY A 73 -18.73 4.26 -19.42
N VAL A 74 -18.58 4.18 -18.09
CA VAL A 74 -17.66 3.25 -17.40
C VAL A 74 -18.37 2.33 -16.40
N ALA A 75 -19.71 2.21 -16.50
CA ALA A 75 -20.52 1.39 -15.60
C ALA A 75 -20.19 -0.12 -15.63
N ASP A 76 -19.48 -0.58 -16.66
CA ASP A 76 -18.95 -1.94 -16.78
C ASP A 76 -17.69 -2.18 -15.95
N ARG A 77 -17.00 -1.11 -15.53
CA ARG A 77 -15.72 -1.16 -14.80
C ARG A 77 -15.76 -0.49 -13.43
N ALA A 78 -16.71 0.41 -13.19
CA ALA A 78 -16.90 1.13 -11.93
C ALA A 78 -18.21 0.69 -11.25
N ALA A 79 -18.08 -0.02 -10.13
CA ALA A 79 -19.20 -0.44 -9.30
C ALA A 79 -19.23 0.37 -8.00
N PHE A 80 -20.42 0.50 -7.40
CA PHE A 80 -20.61 1.17 -6.12
C PHE A 80 -21.52 0.36 -5.21
N ARG A 81 -21.24 0.40 -3.91
CA ARG A 81 -21.97 -0.39 -2.91
C ARG A 81 -22.25 0.43 -1.66
N GLU A 82 -23.50 0.35 -1.21
CA GLU A 82 -23.90 0.78 0.12
C GLU A 82 -23.37 -0.21 1.15
N GLN A 83 -22.31 0.13 1.88
CA GLN A 83 -21.69 -0.76 2.86
C GLN A 83 -20.82 0.02 3.85
N ASP A 84 -20.64 -0.52 5.06
CA ASP A 84 -19.62 -0.04 6.00
C ASP A 84 -18.21 -0.37 5.49
N ILE A 85 -17.36 0.64 5.37
CA ILE A 85 -15.95 0.52 4.98
C ILE A 85 -15.17 -0.43 5.90
N PHE A 86 -15.53 -0.56 7.17
CA PHE A 86 -14.86 -1.44 8.13
C PHE A 86 -15.23 -2.92 7.97
N GLU A 87 -16.31 -3.21 7.24
CA GLU A 87 -16.80 -4.57 6.96
C GLU A 87 -16.54 -4.99 5.50
N THR A 88 -15.86 -4.15 4.73
CA THR A 88 -15.62 -4.39 3.31
C THR A 88 -14.50 -5.41 3.10
N ASP A 89 -14.73 -6.41 2.24
CA ASP A 89 -13.68 -7.30 1.76
C ASP A 89 -12.73 -6.56 0.81
N LEU A 90 -11.48 -6.39 1.23
CA LEU A 90 -10.45 -5.69 0.49
C LEU A 90 -9.52 -6.65 -0.29
N SER A 91 -9.74 -7.96 -0.24
CA SER A 91 -8.81 -8.99 -0.75
C SER A 91 -8.51 -8.90 -2.26
N ALA A 92 -9.43 -8.31 -3.03
CA ALA A 92 -9.28 -8.06 -4.46
C ALA A 92 -8.51 -6.77 -4.78
N ALA A 93 -8.28 -5.88 -3.81
CA ALA A 93 -7.66 -4.58 -4.03
C ALA A 93 -6.19 -4.70 -4.46
N THR A 94 -5.88 -4.01 -5.55
CA THR A 94 -4.49 -3.73 -5.95
C THR A 94 -4.09 -2.30 -5.58
N VAL A 95 -5.09 -1.41 -5.49
CA VAL A 95 -4.98 -0.04 -4.98
C VAL A 95 -6.15 0.22 -4.03
N VAL A 96 -5.88 0.85 -2.90
CA VAL A 96 -6.91 1.40 -2.01
C VAL A 96 -6.74 2.91 -1.94
N THR A 97 -7.84 3.66 -2.10
CA THR A 97 -7.85 5.12 -1.93
C THR A 97 -8.69 5.52 -0.72
N LEU A 98 -8.22 6.55 -0.02
CA LEU A 98 -8.81 7.06 1.21
C LEU A 98 -8.86 8.59 1.18
N TYR A 99 -10.00 9.16 1.54
CA TYR A 99 -10.10 10.53 2.03
C TYR A 99 -11.00 10.57 3.25
N LEU A 100 -10.45 10.11 4.38
CA LEU A 100 -11.15 9.88 5.63
C LEU A 100 -10.51 10.68 6.78
N LEU A 101 -11.08 10.61 7.98
CA LEU A 101 -10.49 11.19 9.18
C LEU A 101 -9.32 10.33 9.73
N PRO A 102 -8.36 10.92 10.47
CA PRO A 102 -7.21 10.20 11.02
C PRO A 102 -7.56 8.92 11.79
N GLU A 103 -8.57 8.98 12.64
CA GLU A 103 -9.04 7.86 13.46
C GLU A 103 -9.59 6.70 12.61
N PHE A 104 -10.17 6.99 11.44
CA PHE A 104 -10.66 5.96 10.52
C PHE A 104 -9.49 5.31 9.78
N ASN A 105 -8.50 6.09 9.35
CA ASN A 105 -7.25 5.56 8.79
C ASN A 105 -6.58 4.59 9.78
N LEU A 106 -6.43 4.99 11.04
CA LEU A 106 -5.82 4.14 12.07
C LEU A 106 -6.64 2.89 12.37
N ARG A 107 -7.97 2.97 12.35
CA ARG A 107 -8.85 1.80 12.53
C ARG A 107 -8.80 0.85 11.33
N LEU A 108 -8.64 1.34 10.10
CA LEU A 108 -8.50 0.54 8.89
C LEU A 108 -7.11 -0.09 8.73
N ARG A 109 -6.07 0.53 9.32
CA ARG A 109 -4.67 0.13 9.14
C ARG A 109 -4.39 -1.36 9.31
N PRO A 110 -4.94 -2.08 10.31
CA PRO A 110 -4.73 -3.52 10.43
C PRO A 110 -5.20 -4.31 9.19
N SER A 111 -6.39 -3.99 8.67
CA SER A 111 -6.93 -4.62 7.45
C SER A 111 -6.13 -4.25 6.21
N LEU A 112 -5.63 -3.00 6.14
CA LEU A 112 -4.78 -2.54 5.03
C LEU A 112 -3.42 -3.25 5.02
N LEU A 113 -2.81 -3.49 6.18
CA LEU A 113 -1.55 -4.23 6.30
C LEU A 113 -1.72 -5.73 5.99
N ALA A 114 -2.93 -6.27 6.08
CA ALA A 114 -3.25 -7.66 5.75
C ALA A 114 -3.44 -7.91 4.24
N LEU A 115 -3.43 -6.85 3.43
CA LEU A 115 -3.54 -6.96 1.97
C LEU A 115 -2.33 -7.67 1.36
N LYS A 116 -2.45 -8.03 0.08
CA LYS A 116 -1.36 -8.65 -0.66
C LYS A 116 -0.13 -7.72 -0.65
N PRO A 117 1.08 -8.25 -0.39
CA PRO A 117 2.30 -7.47 -0.50
C PRO A 117 2.41 -6.77 -1.86
N GLY A 118 2.75 -5.49 -1.84
CA GLY A 118 2.80 -4.62 -3.01
C GLY A 118 1.48 -3.92 -3.36
N THR A 119 0.35 -4.26 -2.72
CA THR A 119 -0.87 -3.45 -2.82
C THR A 119 -0.56 -2.00 -2.39
N ARG A 120 -1.04 -1.03 -3.16
CA ARG A 120 -0.76 0.39 -2.93
C ARG A 120 -1.93 1.03 -2.19
N ILE A 121 -1.62 1.90 -1.24
CA ILE A 121 -2.62 2.63 -0.47
C ILE A 121 -2.33 4.11 -0.65
N VAL A 122 -3.34 4.89 -0.99
CA VAL A 122 -3.23 6.33 -1.17
C VAL A 122 -4.21 7.05 -0.27
N SER A 123 -3.72 7.98 0.53
CA SER A 123 -4.54 8.79 1.43
C SER A 123 -4.39 10.27 1.11
N HIS A 124 -5.51 10.99 1.07
CA HIS A 124 -5.57 12.44 0.95
C HIS A 124 -5.55 13.09 2.34
N ASP A 125 -4.62 14.02 2.54
CA ASP A 125 -4.34 14.87 3.72
C ASP A 125 -3.88 14.18 5.00
N TRP A 126 -4.34 12.96 5.27
CA TRP A 126 -4.11 12.26 6.54
C TRP A 126 -3.22 11.03 6.40
N ASP A 127 -2.35 10.82 7.38
CA ASP A 127 -1.40 9.71 7.41
C ASP A 127 -1.95 8.46 8.12
N MET A 128 -1.05 7.52 8.44
CA MET A 128 -1.32 6.26 9.11
C MET A 128 -0.58 6.18 10.46
N GLY A 129 -0.33 7.30 11.12
CA GLY A 129 0.37 7.37 12.42
C GLY A 129 1.83 6.93 12.33
N ASP A 130 2.22 5.93 13.12
CA ASP A 130 3.59 5.40 13.16
C ASP A 130 3.99 4.57 11.93
N TRP A 131 3.08 4.36 10.97
CA TRP A 131 3.41 3.80 9.67
C TRP A 131 3.76 4.92 8.68
N PRO A 132 5.05 5.22 8.44
CA PRO A 132 5.44 6.32 7.57
C PRO A 132 5.04 6.02 6.11
N PRO A 133 4.65 7.03 5.32
CA PRO A 133 4.43 6.86 3.89
C PRO A 133 5.74 6.63 3.15
N ASP A 134 5.67 5.84 2.08
CA ASP A 134 6.81 5.64 1.16
C ASP A 134 7.06 6.89 0.33
N ARG A 135 5.99 7.63 -0.02
CA ARG A 135 6.08 8.93 -0.70
C ARG A 135 4.98 9.87 -0.23
N THR A 136 5.28 11.16 -0.22
CA THR A 136 4.29 12.22 -0.02
C THR A 136 4.48 13.30 -1.07
N VAL A 137 3.39 13.67 -1.75
CA VAL A 137 3.35 14.81 -2.67
C VAL A 137 2.45 15.88 -2.06
N THR A 138 2.84 17.15 -2.18
CA THR A 138 2.02 18.29 -1.77
C THR A 138 1.60 19.06 -3.01
N LEU A 139 0.30 19.33 -3.13
CA LEU A 139 -0.29 20.08 -4.22
C LEU A 139 -0.84 21.40 -3.70
N ASP A 140 -0.67 22.46 -4.47
CA ASP A 140 -1.41 23.70 -4.26
C ASP A 140 -2.87 23.51 -4.70
N VAL A 141 -3.79 23.89 -3.81
CA VAL A 141 -5.23 23.78 -4.00
C VAL A 141 -5.86 25.11 -3.53
N PRO A 142 -5.74 26.19 -4.33
CA PRO A 142 -6.24 27.52 -3.96
C PRO A 142 -7.76 27.51 -3.65
N ASP A 143 -8.50 26.67 -4.37
CA ASP A 143 -9.97 26.54 -4.24
C ASP A 143 -10.41 25.55 -3.17
N LYS A 144 -9.49 25.06 -2.32
CA LYS A 144 -9.82 24.12 -1.25
C LYS A 144 -10.90 24.71 -0.35
N LYS A 145 -12.04 24.02 -0.27
CA LYS A 145 -13.24 24.48 0.45
C LYS A 145 -13.03 24.51 1.97
N ILE A 146 -12.20 23.61 2.50
CA ILE A 146 -12.01 23.39 3.94
C ILE A 146 -10.51 23.23 4.23
N GLY A 147 -10.05 23.79 5.35
CA GLY A 147 -8.63 23.86 5.72
C GLY A 147 -8.04 25.24 5.46
N ARG A 148 -7.30 25.77 6.45
CA ARG A 148 -6.63 27.08 6.34
C ARG A 148 -5.48 27.05 5.34
N GLU A 149 -4.85 25.88 5.20
CA GLU A 149 -3.82 25.66 4.21
C GLU A 149 -4.48 25.35 2.85
N LYS A 150 -4.18 26.20 1.86
CA LYS A 150 -4.60 26.03 0.46
C LYS A 150 -3.75 25.00 -0.27
N ARG A 151 -3.50 23.88 0.41
CA ARG A 151 -2.68 22.77 -0.07
C ARG A 151 -3.31 21.45 0.35
N SER A 152 -3.07 20.43 -0.44
CA SER A 152 -3.43 19.05 -0.11
C SER A 152 -2.20 18.17 -0.14
N ARG A 153 -2.12 17.22 0.78
CA ARG A 153 -1.07 16.20 0.78
C ARG A 153 -1.65 14.90 0.24
N VAL A 154 -0.86 14.20 -0.57
CA VAL A 154 -1.19 12.87 -1.06
C VAL A 154 -0.08 11.94 -0.60
N HIS A 155 -0.45 10.98 0.24
CA HIS A 155 0.47 10.02 0.83
C HIS A 155 0.31 8.66 0.15
N LEU A 156 1.42 8.00 -0.16
CA LEU A 156 1.47 6.65 -0.75
C LEU A 156 2.16 5.70 0.22
N TRP A 157 1.55 4.54 0.43
CA TRP A 157 2.17 3.37 1.02
C TRP A 157 2.08 2.18 0.08
N ARG A 158 3.00 1.24 0.23
CA ARG A 158 2.97 -0.10 -0.35
C ARG A 158 2.96 -1.09 0.79
N VAL A 159 2.04 -2.04 0.73
CA VAL A 159 1.92 -3.08 1.74
C VAL A 159 3.21 -3.91 1.74
N PRO A 160 4.01 -3.91 2.82
CA PRO A 160 5.29 -4.57 2.84
C PRO A 160 5.10 -6.08 2.95
N ALA A 161 5.96 -6.87 2.30
CA ALA A 161 5.98 -8.32 2.51
C ALA A 161 6.28 -8.66 3.98
N PRO A 162 5.67 -9.71 4.55
CA PRO A 162 5.90 -10.11 5.93
C PRO A 162 7.23 -10.85 6.05
N VAL A 163 8.33 -10.14 6.28
CA VAL A 163 9.69 -10.69 6.25
C VAL A 163 10.32 -10.91 7.62
N GLN A 164 9.71 -10.39 8.69
CA GLN A 164 10.13 -10.62 10.08
C GLN A 164 10.42 -12.10 10.37
N GLY A 165 11.61 -12.43 10.88
CA GLY A 165 11.94 -13.75 11.40
C GLY A 165 13.27 -14.32 10.89
N LEU A 166 13.50 -15.59 11.22
CA LEU A 166 14.68 -16.35 10.80
C LEU A 166 14.39 -17.10 9.49
N TRP A 167 15.32 -17.03 8.55
CA TRP A 167 15.27 -17.62 7.23
C TRP A 167 16.51 -18.49 7.00
N CYS A 168 16.33 -19.66 6.39
CA CYS A 168 17.37 -20.67 6.25
C CYS A 168 17.54 -21.13 4.81
N ALA A 169 18.80 -21.14 4.34
CA ALA A 169 19.25 -21.76 3.12
C ALA A 169 20.36 -22.77 3.48
N GLY A 170 19.96 -23.98 3.86
CA GLY A 170 20.85 -24.90 4.59
C GLY A 170 21.37 -24.24 5.87
N ALA A 171 22.69 -24.33 6.10
CA ALA A 171 23.35 -23.72 7.26
C ALA A 171 23.59 -22.20 7.14
N VAL A 172 23.05 -21.51 6.12
CA VAL A 172 23.18 -20.06 5.94
C VAL A 172 21.96 -19.34 6.52
N PRO A 173 22.02 -18.83 7.77
CA PRO A 173 20.90 -18.08 8.35
C PRO A 173 20.83 -16.66 7.81
N LEU A 174 19.60 -16.17 7.67
CA LEU A 174 19.26 -14.77 7.46
C LEU A 174 18.21 -14.39 8.50
N GLU A 175 18.58 -13.56 9.46
CA GLU A 175 17.64 -13.02 10.44
C GLU A 175 17.16 -11.64 9.99
N VAL A 176 15.85 -11.42 9.97
CA VAL A 176 15.22 -10.16 9.58
C VAL A 176 14.36 -9.63 10.73
N GLN A 177 14.66 -8.42 11.17
CA GLN A 177 13.80 -7.62 12.04
C GLN A 177 13.08 -6.58 11.18
N GLN A 178 11.78 -6.45 11.33
CA GLN A 178 10.92 -5.62 10.49
C GLN A 178 9.95 -4.81 11.33
N THR A 179 9.81 -3.54 10.96
CA THR A 179 8.74 -2.66 11.42
C THR A 179 8.16 -1.98 10.18
N PHE A 180 6.93 -2.33 9.78
CA PHE A 180 6.32 -1.90 8.52
C PHE A 180 7.25 -2.14 7.32
N GLN A 181 7.62 -1.10 6.58
CA GLN A 181 8.56 -1.19 5.46
C GLN A 181 10.03 -1.07 5.89
N ALA A 182 10.36 -0.74 7.13
CA ALA A 182 11.74 -0.69 7.58
C ALA A 182 12.21 -2.09 8.01
N TYR A 183 13.43 -2.47 7.65
CA TYR A 183 14.01 -3.73 8.09
C TYR A 183 15.49 -3.63 8.46
N ARG A 184 15.94 -4.58 9.29
CA ARG A 184 17.34 -4.89 9.57
C ARG A 184 17.58 -6.37 9.29
N ALA A 185 18.61 -6.67 8.52
CA ALA A 185 18.99 -8.03 8.15
C ALA A 185 20.38 -8.37 8.72
N VAL A 186 20.54 -9.63 9.13
CA VAL A 186 21.82 -10.23 9.53
C VAL A 186 21.97 -11.55 8.78
N LEU A 187 22.93 -11.61 7.86
CA LEU A 187 23.25 -12.80 7.06
C LEU A 187 24.50 -13.49 7.61
N GLY A 188 24.40 -14.79 7.92
CA GLY A 188 25.49 -15.60 8.44
C GLY A 188 25.42 -15.82 9.96
N ALA A 189 26.30 -16.69 10.46
CA ALA A 189 26.30 -17.09 11.87
C ALA A 189 26.63 -15.93 12.83
N GLN A 190 26.17 -16.03 14.08
CA GLN A 190 26.41 -15.02 15.11
C GLN A 190 27.91 -14.71 15.26
N GLY A 191 28.27 -13.43 15.20
CA GLY A 191 29.65 -12.95 15.35
C GLY A 191 30.49 -12.88 14.07
N ALA A 192 30.05 -13.50 12.96
CA ALA A 192 30.71 -13.45 11.66
C ALA A 192 29.79 -12.97 10.52
N GLY A 193 28.54 -12.63 10.84
CA GLY A 193 27.51 -12.25 9.88
C GLY A 193 27.61 -10.82 9.36
N GLN A 194 27.15 -10.62 8.13
CA GLN A 194 26.99 -9.30 7.52
C GLN A 194 25.65 -8.70 7.97
N SER A 195 25.66 -7.48 8.49
CA SER A 195 24.42 -6.77 8.84
C SER A 195 24.20 -5.51 8.00
N TRP A 196 22.92 -5.19 7.77
CA TRP A 196 22.49 -3.95 7.12
C TRP A 196 21.05 -3.62 7.50
N ALA A 197 20.65 -2.37 7.27
CA ALA A 197 19.27 -1.92 7.38
C ALA A 197 18.83 -1.31 6.05
N GLY A 198 17.56 -1.45 5.72
CA GLY A 198 17.01 -1.00 4.45
C GLY A 198 15.50 -0.82 4.51
N THR A 199 14.90 -0.65 3.34
CA THR A 199 13.44 -0.49 3.20
C THR A 199 12.87 -1.52 2.23
N LEU A 200 11.64 -1.95 2.51
CA LEU A 200 10.85 -2.75 1.59
C LEU A 200 10.16 -1.84 0.55
N ASP A 201 10.23 -2.22 -0.72
CA ASP A 201 9.33 -1.77 -1.79
C ASP A 201 8.41 -2.93 -2.15
N GLY A 202 7.28 -3.01 -1.43
CA GLY A 202 6.35 -4.13 -1.50
C GLY A 202 7.01 -5.45 -1.15
N VAL A 203 7.36 -6.22 -2.19
CA VAL A 203 8.01 -7.54 -2.07
C VAL A 203 9.54 -7.50 -2.12
N SER A 204 10.14 -6.37 -2.47
CA SER A 204 11.59 -6.22 -2.61
C SER A 204 12.20 -5.62 -1.36
N LEU A 205 13.17 -6.27 -0.74
CA LEU A 205 13.96 -5.71 0.36
C LEU A 205 15.18 -5.04 -0.27
N LEU A 206 15.14 -3.71 -0.31
CA LEU A 206 16.19 -2.89 -0.91
C LEU A 206 17.29 -2.63 0.12
N PRO A 207 18.56 -2.98 -0.19
CA PRO A 207 19.67 -2.65 0.67
C PRO A 207 19.88 -1.13 0.76
N PRO A 208 20.63 -0.64 1.75
CA PRO A 208 20.92 0.78 1.86
C PRO A 208 21.72 1.27 0.64
N ALA A 209 21.49 2.52 0.25
CA ALA A 209 22.28 3.16 -0.79
C ALA A 209 23.71 3.41 -0.30
N GLY A 210 24.70 2.98 -1.08
CA GLY A 210 26.12 3.12 -0.75
C GLY A 210 26.62 2.08 0.28
N GLY A 211 27.93 2.12 0.55
CA GLY A 211 28.60 1.15 1.42
C GLY A 211 28.91 -0.19 0.73
N PRO A 212 29.22 -1.25 1.51
CA PRO A 212 29.50 -2.57 0.96
C PRO A 212 28.32 -3.13 0.17
N PRO A 213 28.54 -3.82 -0.96
CA PRO A 213 27.47 -4.38 -1.77
C PRO A 213 26.67 -5.40 -0.95
N ARG A 214 25.36 -5.18 -0.87
CA ARG A 214 24.39 -6.08 -0.23
C ARG A 214 23.39 -6.58 -1.28
N PRO A 215 22.86 -7.80 -1.12
CA PRO A 215 21.93 -8.35 -2.08
C PRO A 215 20.59 -7.61 -2.00
N VAL A 216 19.93 -7.44 -3.15
CA VAL A 216 18.48 -7.22 -3.17
C VAL A 216 17.85 -8.56 -2.86
N LEU A 217 16.98 -8.60 -1.85
CA LEU A 217 16.19 -9.78 -1.54
C LEU A 217 14.77 -9.57 -2.05
N ARG A 218 14.11 -10.65 -2.46
CA ARG A 218 12.73 -10.62 -2.94
C ARG A 218 11.91 -11.68 -2.22
N TRP A 219 10.77 -11.27 -1.70
CA TRP A 219 9.76 -12.18 -1.19
C TRP A 219 8.95 -12.75 -2.36
N GLU A 220 8.82 -14.07 -2.38
CA GLU A 220 8.05 -14.79 -3.39
C GLU A 220 6.74 -15.30 -2.80
N ALA A 221 5.73 -15.44 -3.67
CA ALA A 221 4.39 -15.87 -3.27
C ALA A 221 4.35 -17.28 -2.66
N ASP A 222 5.39 -18.10 -2.88
CA ASP A 222 5.57 -19.41 -2.24
C ASP A 222 6.10 -19.31 -0.79
N GLY A 223 6.21 -18.09 -0.25
CA GLY A 223 6.66 -17.82 1.10
C GLY A 223 8.17 -17.90 1.30
N THR A 224 8.96 -17.87 0.22
CA THR A 224 10.43 -17.85 0.27
C THR A 224 11.01 -16.45 0.11
N LEU A 225 12.24 -16.26 0.58
CA LEU A 225 13.07 -15.12 0.20
C LEU A 225 14.11 -15.57 -0.82
N VAL A 226 14.39 -14.74 -1.81
CA VAL A 226 15.34 -15.01 -2.89
C VAL A 226 16.32 -13.87 -3.03
N ALA A 227 17.60 -14.17 -3.19
CA ALA A 227 18.60 -13.18 -3.55
C ALA A 227 18.44 -12.82 -5.03
N ALA A 228 17.83 -11.67 -5.32
CA ALA A 228 17.65 -11.19 -6.69
C ALA A 228 18.99 -10.73 -7.30
N THR A 229 19.94 -10.29 -6.47
CA THR A 229 21.30 -9.95 -6.89
C THR A 229 22.34 -10.71 -6.06
N ALA A 230 23.52 -10.93 -6.66
CA ALA A 230 24.65 -11.50 -5.94
C ALA A 230 25.30 -10.46 -5.02
N ALA A 231 25.93 -10.93 -3.95
CA ALA A 231 26.73 -10.13 -3.04
C ALA A 231 27.93 -10.93 -2.51
N ALA A 232 28.79 -10.30 -1.71
CA ALA A 232 29.96 -10.96 -1.15
C ALA A 232 29.56 -12.20 -0.33
N GLY A 233 29.98 -13.39 -0.78
CA GLY A 233 29.66 -14.67 -0.14
C GLY A 233 28.23 -15.16 -0.39
N LEU A 234 27.50 -14.58 -1.35
CA LEU A 234 26.12 -14.95 -1.63
C LEU A 234 25.79 -14.91 -3.13
N ALA A 235 25.41 -16.06 -3.68
CA ALA A 235 25.01 -16.18 -5.08
C ALA A 235 23.60 -15.62 -5.30
N ALA A 236 23.38 -14.98 -6.47
CA ALA A 236 22.04 -14.69 -6.96
C ALA A 236 21.25 -16.00 -7.12
N GLY A 237 19.94 -15.95 -6.85
CA GLY A 237 19.07 -17.12 -6.88
C GLY A 237 19.10 -17.97 -5.61
N THR A 238 19.95 -17.66 -4.61
CA THR A 238 19.89 -18.31 -3.30
C THR A 238 18.49 -18.14 -2.71
N ARG A 239 17.86 -19.24 -2.28
CA ARG A 239 16.50 -19.24 -1.71
C ARG A 239 16.56 -19.61 -0.23
N TRP A 240 15.90 -18.82 0.60
CA TRP A 240 15.66 -19.14 2.00
C TRP A 240 14.21 -19.50 2.24
N ARG A 241 14.00 -20.48 3.12
CA ARG A 241 12.69 -20.78 3.71
C ARG A 241 12.64 -20.26 5.13
N ARG A 242 11.47 -19.80 5.56
CA ARG A 242 11.27 -19.38 6.95
C ARG A 242 11.49 -20.56 7.89
N SER A 243 12.31 -20.36 8.91
CA SER A 243 12.54 -21.34 9.97
C SER A 243 11.33 -21.43 10.90
N THR A 244 10.97 -22.65 11.32
CA THR A 244 10.04 -22.91 12.42
C THR A 244 10.76 -23.06 13.76
N GLY A 245 12.07 -23.28 13.74
CA GLY A 245 12.93 -23.43 14.93
C GLY A 245 13.80 -22.21 15.20
N PRO A 246 14.51 -22.19 16.35
CA PRO A 246 15.34 -21.06 16.77
C PRO A 246 16.66 -20.95 15.97
N ARG A 247 16.99 -21.94 15.14
CA ARG A 247 18.24 -22.02 14.35
C ARG A 247 17.98 -22.73 13.02
N CYS A 248 18.85 -22.49 12.04
CA CYS A 248 18.85 -23.27 10.81
C CYS A 248 19.46 -24.65 11.05
N GLU A 249 18.77 -25.68 10.59
CA GLU A 249 19.27 -27.05 10.57
C GLU A 249 20.02 -27.28 9.25
N GLY A 250 21.16 -27.96 9.34
CA GLY A 250 22.07 -28.22 8.22
C GLY A 250 21.67 -29.44 7.42
#